data_AF-A0A7V5NYY1-F1
#
_entry.id   AF-A0A7V5NYY1-F1
#
_cell.length_a   1.000
_cell.length_b   1.000
_cell.length_c   1.000
_cell.angle_alpha   90.00
_cell.angle_beta   90.00
_cell.angle_gamma   90.00
#
_symmetry.space_group_name_H-M   'P 1'
#
loop_
_entity.id
_entity.type
_entity.pdbx_description
1 polymer ?
#
loop_
_entity_poly.entity_id
_entity_poly.type
_entity_poly.pdbx_seq_one_letter_code
_entity_poly.pdbx_strand_id
1 'polypeptide(L)'
;MLFRTFLFLPGVDERTERRLWQVGCRTWWHLLERDYTGFSATRLALWRKKLSLLSTRAGDLDFLARRLAKRHHWRLFKHFKKEAVFLDIETDGLKKGQHQVTVLGLFDGQRYHAFIAGRDLEEGLSLLQTKKFWVTFGGSFFDWPFLKESYPWLKGPVVHLDLCPLFKRLGLKGGLKRIEKALGLARPEEI
;
A
#
# COMPACT_ATOMS: atom_id res chain seq x y z
N MET A 1 4.83 9.92 4.85
CA MET A 1 4.83 9.46 3.43
C MET A 1 6.21 9.67 2.82
N LEU A 2 6.62 8.81 1.89
CA LEU A 2 8.00 8.47 1.49
C LEU A 2 9.11 9.39 2.02
N PHE A 3 9.23 10.60 1.48
CA PHE A 3 10.30 11.55 1.81
C PHE A 3 10.26 12.09 3.25
N ARG A 4 9.23 11.79 4.03
CA ARG A 4 9.08 12.17 5.44
C ARG A 4 9.32 11.02 6.40
N THR A 5 9.65 9.82 5.89
CA THR A 5 9.93 8.66 6.74
C THR A 5 11.41 8.33 6.77
N PHE A 6 11.90 8.01 7.96
CA PHE A 6 13.32 7.67 8.21
C PHE A 6 13.49 6.20 8.58
N LEU A 7 12.42 5.41 8.54
CA LEU A 7 12.40 3.98 8.91
C LEU A 7 13.25 3.09 7.99
N PHE A 8 13.74 3.63 6.86
CA PHE A 8 14.72 2.98 6.00
C PHE A 8 16.14 3.01 6.57
N LEU A 9 16.40 3.88 7.54
CA LEU A 9 17.74 4.12 8.07
C LEU A 9 18.06 3.11 9.18
N PRO A 10 19.33 2.68 9.28
CA PRO A 10 19.74 1.72 10.28
C PRO A 10 19.48 2.25 11.69
N GLY A 11 18.84 1.42 12.52
CA GLY A 11 18.52 1.75 13.90
C GLY A 11 17.50 2.86 14.06
N VAL A 12 16.68 3.17 13.05
CA VAL A 12 15.55 4.10 13.16
C VAL A 12 14.25 3.31 13.29
N ASP A 13 13.66 3.39 14.47
CA ASP A 13 12.28 2.96 14.74
C ASP A 13 11.31 4.15 14.70
N GLU A 14 10.02 3.90 14.94
CA GLU A 14 9.02 4.99 14.95
C GLU A 14 9.27 6.03 16.04
N ARG A 15 9.88 5.64 17.18
CA ARG A 15 10.23 6.57 18.26
C ARG A 15 11.34 7.52 17.82
N THR A 16 12.39 6.98 17.22
CA THR A 16 13.52 7.74 16.67
C THR A 16 13.08 8.64 15.53
N GLU A 17 12.23 8.14 14.64
CA GLU A 17 11.62 8.92 13.56
C GLU A 17 10.81 10.11 14.11
N ARG A 18 9.98 9.90 15.14
CA ARG A 18 9.25 10.99 15.80
C ARG A 18 10.18 12.03 16.42
N ARG A 19 11.29 11.60 17.03
CA ARG A 19 12.31 12.51 17.57
C ARG A 19 12.96 13.35 16.47
N LEU A 20 13.27 12.77 15.32
CA LEU A 20 13.75 13.51 14.14
C LEU A 20 12.75 14.60 13.73
N TRP A 21 11.46 14.27 13.67
CA TRP A 21 10.42 15.26 13.35
C TRP A 21 10.31 16.39 14.37
N GLN A 22 10.44 16.08 15.66
CA GLN A 22 10.39 17.06 16.76
C GLN A 22 11.53 18.08 16.69
N VAL A 23 12.74 17.66 16.29
CA VAL A 23 13.88 18.57 16.07
C VAL A 23 13.86 19.24 14.70
N GLY A 24 12.75 19.19 13.97
CA GLY A 24 12.57 19.87 12.68
C GLY A 24 13.07 19.08 11.45
N CYS A 25 13.66 17.89 11.63
CA CYS A 25 14.05 17.01 10.53
C CYS A 25 12.82 16.30 9.95
N ARG A 26 12.06 16.97 9.08
CA ARG A 26 10.77 16.48 8.56
C ARG A 26 10.84 15.78 7.20
N THR A 27 11.92 15.98 6.46
CA THR A 27 12.10 15.42 5.11
C THR A 27 13.49 14.81 4.92
N TRP A 28 13.67 14.06 3.84
CA TRP A 28 14.99 13.53 3.48
C TRP A 28 16.02 14.66 3.27
N TRP A 29 15.64 15.72 2.55
CA TRP A 29 16.50 16.89 2.32
C TRP A 29 16.90 17.59 3.61
N HIS A 30 15.97 17.72 4.56
CA HIS A 30 16.29 18.24 5.89
C HIS A 30 17.43 17.46 6.56
N LEU A 31 17.45 16.12 6.48
CA LEU A 31 18.52 15.31 7.08
C LEU A 31 19.85 15.46 6.34
N LEU A 32 19.81 15.66 5.02
CA LEU A 32 20.99 15.78 4.16
C LEU A 32 21.68 17.14 4.30
N GLU A 33 20.91 18.22 4.49
CA GLU A 33 21.39 19.60 4.35
C GLU A 33 21.60 20.34 5.68
N ARG A 34 21.06 19.82 6.79
CA ARG A 34 21.07 20.52 8.08
C ARG A 34 21.65 19.67 9.18
N ASP A 35 22.24 20.32 10.18
CA ASP A 35 22.70 19.68 11.40
C ASP A 35 21.60 19.60 12.47
N TYR A 36 21.68 18.56 13.30
CA TYR A 36 20.70 18.29 14.35
C TYR A 36 21.40 17.96 15.66
N THR A 37 20.95 18.58 16.74
CA THR A 37 21.37 18.21 18.09
C THR A 37 20.60 16.99 18.60
N GLY A 38 21.14 16.29 19.60
CA GLY A 38 20.51 15.13 20.21
C GLY A 38 20.76 13.79 19.51
N PHE A 39 21.55 13.79 18.43
CA PHE A 39 22.09 12.61 17.77
C PHE A 39 23.61 12.76 17.63
N SER A 40 24.36 11.65 17.69
CA SER A 40 25.82 11.71 17.51
C SER A 40 26.19 12.01 16.05
N ALA A 41 27.30 12.72 15.87
CA ALA A 41 27.82 13.08 14.54
C ALA A 41 28.03 11.82 13.66
N THR A 42 28.60 10.76 14.22
CA THR A 42 28.80 9.47 13.53
C THR A 42 27.49 8.87 13.02
N ARG A 43 26.42 8.94 13.82
CA ARG A 43 25.10 8.41 13.45
C ARG A 43 24.46 9.25 12.34
N LEU A 44 24.54 10.57 12.45
CA LEU A 44 24.05 11.48 11.41
C LEU A 44 24.80 11.28 10.08
N ALA A 45 26.13 11.14 10.12
CA ALA A 45 26.94 10.86 8.93
C ALA A 45 26.55 9.53 8.26
N LEU A 46 26.36 8.46 9.06
CA LEU A 46 25.88 7.17 8.56
C LEU A 46 24.50 7.30 7.90
N TRP A 47 23.58 7.98 8.57
CA TRP A 47 22.23 8.20 8.06
C TRP A 47 22.23 9.00 6.76
N ARG A 48 23.00 10.09 6.66
CA ARG A 48 23.15 10.89 5.43
C ARG A 48 23.68 10.05 4.28
N LYS A 49 24.74 9.26 4.51
CA LYS A 49 25.31 8.35 3.50
C LYS A 49 24.27 7.35 2.98
N LYS A 50 23.51 6.71 3.89
CA LYS A 50 22.47 5.74 3.52
C LYS A 50 21.29 6.41 2.82
N LEU A 51 20.89 7.59 3.27
CA LEU A 51 19.77 8.34 2.70
C LEU A 51 20.08 8.87 1.31
N SER A 52 21.32 9.32 1.06
CA SER A 52 21.78 9.73 -0.26
C SER A 52 21.63 8.58 -1.28
N LEU A 53 22.08 7.37 -0.94
CA LEU A 53 21.87 6.18 -1.78
C LEU A 53 20.38 5.83 -1.93
N LEU A 54 19.57 6.01 -0.88
CA LEU A 54 18.13 5.77 -0.96
C LEU A 54 17.45 6.75 -1.91
N SER A 55 17.87 8.02 -1.91
CA SER A 55 17.27 9.08 -2.73
C SER A 55 17.44 8.85 -4.24
N THR A 56 18.55 8.24 -4.67
CA THR A 56 18.75 7.90 -6.10
C THR A 56 17.82 6.81 -6.60
N ARG A 57 17.19 6.06 -5.68
CA ARG A 57 16.23 4.97 -5.98
C ARG A 57 14.84 5.26 -5.43
N ALA A 58 14.48 6.52 -5.25
CA ALA A 58 13.18 6.91 -4.72
C ALA A 58 11.99 6.44 -5.60
N GLY A 59 12.20 6.30 -6.90
CA GLY A 59 11.20 5.79 -7.86
C GLY A 59 11.16 4.26 -8.01
N ASP A 60 11.96 3.51 -7.24
CA ASP A 60 12.04 2.05 -7.36
C ASP A 60 11.20 1.38 -6.25
N LEU A 61 9.95 1.02 -6.60
CA LEU A 61 9.00 0.40 -5.66
C LEU A 61 9.54 -0.90 -5.06
N ASP A 62 10.11 -1.78 -5.90
CA ASP A 62 10.68 -3.07 -5.50
C ASP A 62 11.85 -2.90 -4.50
N PHE A 63 12.69 -1.90 -4.71
CA PHE A 63 13.80 -1.58 -3.82
C PHE A 63 13.32 -1.05 -2.46
N LEU A 64 12.32 -0.16 -2.47
CA LEU A 64 11.78 0.45 -1.26
C LEU A 64 10.94 -0.52 -0.45
N ALA A 65 10.06 -1.30 -1.10
CA ALA A 65 9.19 -2.27 -0.44
C ALA A 65 9.98 -3.36 0.30
N ARG A 66 11.14 -3.78 -0.23
CA ARG A 66 12.05 -4.73 0.43
C ARG A 66 12.75 -4.16 1.67
N ARG A 67 12.89 -2.84 1.77
CA ARG A 67 13.61 -2.16 2.87
C ARG A 67 12.68 -1.59 3.94
N LEU A 68 11.41 -1.39 3.60
CA LEU A 68 10.41 -0.90 4.53
C LEU A 68 9.55 -2.06 5.03
N ALA A 69 9.37 -2.20 6.34
CA ALA A 69 8.49 -3.22 6.87
C ALA A 69 7.05 -3.06 6.33
N LYS A 70 6.37 -4.18 6.02
CA LYS A 70 5.02 -4.21 5.41
C LYS A 70 4.01 -3.29 6.10
N ARG A 71 4.01 -3.23 7.43
CA ARG A 71 3.12 -2.35 8.23
C ARG A 71 3.29 -0.84 7.96
N HIS A 72 4.37 -0.44 7.28
CA HIS A 72 4.66 0.94 6.89
C HIS A 72 4.54 1.18 5.38
N HIS A 73 4.21 0.16 4.57
CA HIS A 73 4.05 0.29 3.11
C HIS A 73 3.01 1.35 2.70
N TRP A 74 2.03 1.66 3.55
CA TRP A 74 1.11 2.78 3.36
C TRP A 74 1.82 4.12 3.11
N ARG A 75 3.06 4.28 3.60
CA ARG A 75 3.86 5.49 3.39
C ARG A 75 4.33 5.66 1.94
N LEU A 76 4.32 4.58 1.15
CA LEU A 76 4.69 4.55 -0.27
C LEU A 76 3.54 5.03 -1.17
N PHE A 77 2.28 4.87 -0.73
CA PHE A 77 1.08 5.10 -1.56
C PHE A 77 1.11 6.42 -2.33
N LYS A 78 1.33 7.56 -1.67
CA LYS A 78 1.30 8.87 -2.34
C LYS A 78 2.34 9.00 -3.46
N HIS A 79 3.51 8.36 -3.33
CA HIS A 79 4.56 8.40 -4.35
C HIS A 79 4.22 7.48 -5.53
N PHE A 80 3.68 6.30 -5.24
CA PHE A 80 3.38 5.26 -6.23
C PHE A 80 1.90 5.20 -6.62
N LYS A 81 1.12 6.26 -6.36
CA LYS A 81 -0.34 6.25 -6.55
C LYS A 81 -0.78 5.95 -7.98
N LYS A 82 0.06 6.30 -8.97
CA LYS A 82 -0.20 6.05 -10.40
C LYS A 82 0.02 4.58 -10.79
N GLU A 83 0.74 3.83 -9.98
CA GLU A 83 0.99 2.39 -10.15
C GLU A 83 0.01 1.54 -9.32
N ALA A 84 -0.78 2.19 -8.47
CA ALA A 84 -1.74 1.54 -7.60
C ALA A 84 -3.01 1.16 -8.37
N VAL A 85 -3.50 -0.05 -8.13
CA VAL A 85 -4.83 -0.49 -8.55
C VAL A 85 -5.64 -0.83 -7.30
N PHE A 86 -6.86 -0.33 -7.24
CA PHE A 86 -7.85 -0.75 -6.25
C PHE A 86 -8.57 -1.98 -6.81
N LEU A 87 -8.59 -3.03 -6.00
CA LEU A 87 -9.05 -4.36 -6.37
C LEU A 87 -10.18 -4.77 -5.44
N ASP A 88 -11.23 -5.36 -6.01
CA ASP A 88 -12.34 -6.02 -5.32
C ASP A 88 -12.81 -7.20 -6.20
N ILE A 89 -13.29 -8.28 -5.59
CA ILE A 89 -13.85 -9.43 -6.32
C ILE A 89 -15.24 -9.80 -5.81
N GLU A 90 -16.08 -10.26 -6.73
CA GLU A 90 -17.32 -10.98 -6.41
C GLU A 90 -17.15 -12.45 -6.74
N THR A 91 -17.82 -13.32 -5.97
CA THR A 91 -17.74 -14.77 -6.12
C THR A 91 -19.15 -15.39 -6.09
N ASP A 92 -19.31 -16.59 -6.62
CA ASP A 92 -20.59 -17.32 -6.67
C ASP A 92 -21.01 -17.98 -5.34
N GLY A 93 -20.24 -17.78 -4.27
CA GLY A 93 -20.58 -18.20 -2.90
C GLY A 93 -19.37 -18.51 -2.01
N LEU A 94 -19.62 -19.03 -0.79
CA LEU A 94 -18.62 -19.40 0.23
C LEU A 94 -18.53 -20.92 0.53
N LYS A 95 -19.36 -21.78 -0.07
CA LYS A 95 -19.31 -23.28 0.01
C LYS A 95 -18.11 -23.97 -0.67
N LYS A 96 -17.17 -24.50 0.11
CA LYS A 96 -15.98 -25.28 -0.34
C LYS A 96 -16.23 -26.15 -1.58
N GLY A 97 -15.43 -25.95 -2.64
CA GLY A 97 -15.23 -26.92 -3.72
C GLY A 97 -15.69 -26.50 -5.12
N GLN A 98 -16.49 -25.43 -5.24
CA GLN A 98 -16.95 -24.87 -6.53
C GLN A 98 -17.07 -23.36 -6.38
N HIS A 99 -15.94 -22.67 -6.48
CA HIS A 99 -15.84 -21.24 -6.22
C HIS A 99 -15.08 -20.55 -7.33
N GLN A 100 -15.80 -19.80 -8.15
CA GLN A 100 -15.19 -18.98 -9.20
C GLN A 100 -15.32 -17.50 -8.86
N VAL A 101 -14.32 -16.72 -9.28
CA VAL A 101 -14.48 -15.27 -9.35
C VAL A 101 -15.50 -15.00 -10.45
N THR A 102 -16.60 -14.34 -10.11
CA THR A 102 -17.66 -13.98 -11.05
C THR A 102 -17.41 -12.60 -11.64
N VAL A 103 -16.89 -11.68 -10.82
CA VAL A 103 -16.50 -10.32 -11.22
C VAL A 103 -15.17 -9.95 -10.59
N LEU A 104 -14.30 -9.35 -11.39
CA LEU A 104 -13.08 -8.68 -10.95
C LEU A 104 -13.22 -7.18 -11.20
N GLY A 105 -13.29 -6.40 -10.13
CA GLY A 105 -13.33 -4.94 -10.19
C GLY A 105 -11.93 -4.34 -10.02
N LEU A 106 -11.50 -3.53 -11.00
CA LEU A 106 -10.24 -2.79 -10.96
C LEU A 106 -10.46 -1.30 -11.15
N PHE A 107 -9.93 -0.47 -10.25
CA PHE A 107 -9.90 0.99 -10.40
C PHE A 107 -8.46 1.49 -10.35
N ASP A 108 -8.00 2.20 -11.38
CA ASP A 108 -6.61 2.67 -11.50
C ASP A 108 -6.38 4.09 -10.93
N GLY A 109 -7.39 4.65 -10.25
CA GLY A 109 -7.39 6.02 -9.78
C GLY A 109 -8.03 7.02 -10.76
N GLN A 110 -8.38 6.58 -11.98
CA GLN A 110 -9.07 7.38 -12.99
C GLN A 110 -10.29 6.67 -13.56
N ARG A 111 -10.16 5.38 -13.89
CA ARG A 111 -11.22 4.59 -14.53
C ARG A 111 -11.44 3.29 -13.78
N TYR A 112 -12.72 2.93 -13.68
CA TYR A 112 -13.16 1.66 -13.16
C TYR A 112 -13.41 0.70 -14.33
N HIS A 113 -12.97 -0.53 -14.18
CA HIS A 113 -13.19 -1.64 -15.09
C HIS A 113 -13.74 -2.82 -14.29
N ALA A 114 -14.83 -3.41 -14.78
CA ALA A 114 -15.36 -4.66 -14.27
C ALA A 114 -15.14 -5.74 -15.34
N PHE A 115 -14.49 -6.83 -14.94
CA PHE A 115 -14.27 -7.99 -15.80
C PHE A 115 -15.13 -9.15 -15.29
N ILE A 116 -15.84 -9.82 -16.19
CA ILE A 116 -16.91 -10.78 -15.90
C ILE A 116 -16.47 -12.18 -16.34
N ALA A 117 -16.73 -13.19 -15.51
CA ALA A 117 -16.48 -14.58 -15.83
C ALA A 117 -17.14 -15.01 -17.14
N GLY A 118 -16.40 -15.73 -17.99
CA GLY A 118 -16.88 -16.16 -19.30
C GLY A 118 -16.96 -15.06 -20.37
N ARG A 119 -16.53 -13.84 -20.05
CA ARG A 119 -16.47 -12.72 -21.00
C ARG A 119 -15.05 -12.18 -21.14
N ASP A 120 -14.50 -11.59 -20.09
CA ASP A 120 -13.23 -10.84 -20.12
C ASP A 120 -12.43 -10.95 -18.80
N LEU A 121 -12.82 -11.87 -17.89
CA LEU A 121 -12.14 -12.08 -16.60
C LEU A 121 -10.64 -12.37 -16.74
N GLU A 122 -10.27 -13.21 -17.72
CA GLU A 122 -8.88 -13.59 -18.00
C GLU A 122 -8.03 -12.38 -18.43
N GLU A 123 -8.62 -11.44 -19.16
CA GLU A 123 -7.99 -10.17 -19.53
C GLU A 123 -7.76 -9.31 -18.28
N GLY A 124 -8.77 -9.24 -17.40
CA GLY A 124 -8.67 -8.54 -16.12
C GLY A 124 -7.58 -9.12 -15.21
N LEU A 125 -7.48 -10.45 -15.10
CA LEU A 125 -6.43 -11.12 -14.31
C LEU A 125 -5.04 -10.87 -14.91
N SER A 126 -4.93 -10.88 -16.23
CA SER A 126 -3.69 -10.54 -16.93
C SER A 126 -3.29 -9.09 -16.67
N LEU A 127 -4.24 -8.16 -16.72
CA LEU A 127 -4.02 -6.75 -16.37
C LEU A 127 -3.59 -6.61 -14.90
N LEU A 128 -4.28 -7.26 -13.96
CA LEU A 128 -3.98 -7.24 -12.54
C LEU A 128 -2.55 -7.70 -12.25
N GLN A 129 -2.09 -8.75 -12.94
CA GLN A 129 -0.73 -9.28 -12.81
C GLN A 129 0.36 -8.25 -13.15
N THR A 130 0.07 -7.29 -14.04
CA THR A 130 1.02 -6.21 -14.39
C THR A 130 1.16 -5.15 -13.29
N LYS A 131 0.20 -5.09 -12.34
CA LYS A 131 0.15 -4.05 -11.31
C LYS A 131 0.99 -4.46 -10.11
N LYS A 132 1.95 -3.61 -9.74
CA LYS A 132 2.87 -3.87 -8.61
C LYS A 132 2.35 -3.40 -7.26
N PHE A 133 1.30 -2.60 -7.24
CA PHE A 133 0.75 -2.01 -6.02
C PHE A 133 -0.77 -2.26 -6.00
N TRP A 134 -1.23 -3.18 -5.17
CA TRP A 134 -2.67 -3.44 -5.01
C TRP A 134 -3.19 -2.77 -3.74
N VAL A 135 -4.38 -2.22 -3.81
CA VAL A 135 -5.12 -1.66 -2.68
C VAL A 135 -6.44 -2.41 -2.58
N THR A 136 -6.78 -2.92 -1.40
CA THR A 136 -8.04 -3.64 -1.17
C THR A 136 -8.69 -3.18 0.14
N PHE A 137 -9.95 -3.54 0.37
CA PHE A 137 -10.58 -3.43 1.67
C PHE A 137 -10.91 -4.82 2.22
N GLY A 138 -10.09 -5.33 3.14
CA GLY A 138 -10.25 -6.69 3.69
C GLY A 138 -9.66 -7.80 2.82
N GLY A 139 -9.12 -7.46 1.64
CA GLY A 139 -8.62 -8.47 0.71
C GLY A 139 -7.39 -9.27 1.14
N SER A 140 -6.72 -8.95 2.24
CA SER A 140 -5.75 -9.88 2.83
C SER A 140 -6.41 -11.14 3.40
N PHE A 141 -7.70 -11.03 3.77
CA PHE A 141 -8.47 -12.11 4.39
C PHE A 141 -9.37 -12.83 3.38
N PHE A 142 -9.69 -12.20 2.24
CA PHE A 142 -10.64 -12.73 1.26
C PHE A 142 -10.08 -12.69 -0.17
N ASP A 143 -10.00 -11.51 -0.79
CA ASP A 143 -9.69 -11.35 -2.22
C ASP A 143 -8.40 -12.07 -2.64
N TRP A 144 -7.29 -11.79 -1.94
CA TRP A 144 -6.00 -12.37 -2.30
C TRP A 144 -5.94 -13.88 -2.04
N PRO A 145 -6.32 -14.40 -0.85
CA PRO A 145 -6.42 -15.83 -0.64
C PRO A 145 -7.25 -16.55 -1.72
N PHE A 146 -8.42 -16.00 -2.07
CA PHE A 146 -9.32 -16.56 -3.06
C PHE A 146 -8.70 -16.55 -4.46
N LEU A 147 -8.19 -15.39 -4.91
CA LEU A 147 -7.51 -15.26 -6.20
C LEU A 147 -6.30 -16.20 -6.32
N LYS A 148 -5.55 -16.38 -5.23
CA LYS A 148 -4.38 -17.27 -5.21
C LYS A 148 -4.79 -18.75 -5.31
N GLU A 149 -5.91 -19.13 -4.71
CA GLU A 149 -6.46 -20.49 -4.78
C GLU A 149 -7.03 -20.77 -6.17
N SER A 150 -7.85 -19.86 -6.71
CA SER A 150 -8.48 -20.02 -8.03
C SER A 150 -7.49 -19.87 -9.19
N TYR A 151 -6.45 -19.04 -9.05
CA TYR A 151 -5.47 -18.74 -10.09
C TYR A 151 -4.03 -18.85 -9.55
N PRO A 152 -3.48 -20.06 -9.34
CA PRO A 152 -2.15 -20.25 -8.75
C PRO A 152 -0.99 -19.62 -9.54
N TRP A 153 -1.19 -19.35 -10.83
CA TRP A 153 -0.23 -18.66 -11.70
C TRP A 153 -0.21 -17.13 -11.49
N LEU A 154 -1.24 -16.55 -10.87
CA LEU A 154 -1.31 -15.13 -10.57
C LEU A 154 -0.34 -14.80 -9.43
N LYS A 155 0.64 -13.95 -9.73
CA LYS A 155 1.61 -13.49 -8.73
C LYS A 155 1.04 -12.28 -7.99
N GLY A 156 1.20 -12.30 -6.67
CA GLY A 156 0.84 -11.16 -5.84
C GLY A 156 1.71 -9.92 -6.13
N PRO A 157 1.28 -8.74 -5.67
CA PRO A 157 1.95 -7.48 -5.94
C PRO A 157 3.22 -7.34 -5.12
N VAL A 158 4.06 -6.37 -5.51
CA VAL A 158 5.20 -5.92 -4.70
C VAL A 158 4.72 -5.31 -3.38
N VAL A 159 3.63 -4.53 -3.45
CA VAL A 159 2.94 -3.95 -2.29
C VAL A 159 1.46 -4.29 -2.34
N HIS A 160 0.96 -4.94 -1.28
CA HIS A 160 -0.46 -5.10 -1.02
C HIS A 160 -0.84 -4.23 0.17
N LEU A 161 -1.65 -3.20 -0.08
CA LEU A 161 -2.14 -2.25 0.91
C LEU A 161 -3.60 -2.53 1.25
N ASP A 162 -3.82 -3.28 2.31
CA ASP A 162 -5.17 -3.53 2.80
C ASP A 162 -5.64 -2.41 3.74
N LEU A 163 -6.72 -1.74 3.36
CA LEU A 163 -7.29 -0.62 4.09
C LEU A 163 -7.99 -1.04 5.38
N CYS A 164 -8.57 -2.25 5.45
CA CYS A 164 -9.29 -2.72 6.64
C CYS A 164 -8.39 -2.74 7.91
N PRO A 165 -7.22 -3.43 7.92
CA PRO A 165 -6.34 -3.40 9.07
C PRO A 165 -5.68 -2.03 9.29
N LEU A 166 -5.51 -1.20 8.25
CA LEU A 166 -4.99 0.16 8.40
C LEU A 166 -5.99 1.09 9.10
N PHE A 167 -7.25 1.07 8.69
CA PHE A 167 -8.32 1.83 9.32
C PHE A 167 -8.55 1.39 10.77
N LYS A 168 -8.43 0.09 11.06
CA LYS A 168 -8.47 -0.41 12.45
C LYS A 168 -7.41 0.25 13.34
N ARG A 169 -6.20 0.53 12.82
CA ARG A 169 -5.13 1.24 13.56
C ARG A 169 -5.45 2.71 13.81
N LEU A 170 -6.34 3.31 13.01
CA LEU A 170 -6.84 4.67 13.18
C LEU A 170 -8.11 4.73 14.06
N GLY A 171 -8.55 3.59 14.60
CA GLY A 171 -9.79 3.49 15.40
C GLY A 171 -11.07 3.31 14.57
N LEU A 172 -10.97 3.25 13.25
CA LEU A 172 -12.11 3.04 12.34
C LEU A 172 -12.37 1.54 12.18
N LYS A 173 -13.55 1.06 12.60
CA LYS A 173 -13.92 -0.36 12.64
C LYS A 173 -15.24 -0.63 11.92
N GLY A 174 -15.40 -1.85 11.41
CA GLY A 174 -16.59 -2.31 10.70
C GLY A 174 -16.38 -2.41 9.20
N GLY A 175 -17.45 -2.71 8.46
CA GLY A 175 -17.42 -2.79 7.00
C GLY A 175 -17.22 -1.42 6.32
N LEU A 176 -16.85 -1.44 5.04
CA LEU A 176 -16.53 -0.26 4.25
C LEU A 176 -17.64 0.80 4.29
N LYS A 177 -18.90 0.40 4.08
CA LYS A 177 -20.08 1.30 4.16
C LYS A 177 -20.18 2.07 5.49
N ARG A 178 -19.82 1.43 6.62
CA ARG A 178 -19.83 2.08 7.93
C ARG A 178 -18.70 3.09 8.07
N ILE A 179 -17.51 2.76 7.56
CA ILE A 179 -16.34 3.63 7.61
C ILE A 179 -16.53 4.85 6.70
N GLU A 180 -17.09 4.66 5.50
CA GLU A 180 -17.45 5.76 4.59
C GLU A 180 -18.37 6.78 5.27
N LYS A 181 -19.46 6.31 5.91
CA LYS A 181 -20.37 7.17 6.68
C LYS A 181 -19.65 7.91 7.82
N ALA A 182 -18.78 7.22 8.57
CA ALA A 182 -18.01 7.84 9.65
C ALA A 182 -17.02 8.91 9.15
N LEU A 183 -16.59 8.82 7.88
CA LEU A 183 -15.72 9.78 7.22
C LEU A 183 -16.50 10.87 6.45
N GLY A 184 -17.83 10.85 6.48
CA GLY A 184 -18.66 11.79 5.73
C GLY A 184 -18.63 11.59 4.21
N LEU A 185 -18.26 10.39 3.75
CA LEU A 185 -18.28 10.03 2.33
C LEU A 185 -19.70 9.62 1.93
N ALA A 186 -20.30 10.35 1.00
CA ALA A 186 -21.55 9.99 0.36
C ALA A 186 -21.26 9.16 -0.89
N ARG A 187 -22.01 8.06 -1.07
CA ARG A 187 -22.09 7.39 -2.37
C ARG A 187 -23.10 8.17 -3.23
N PRO A 188 -22.87 8.34 -4.54
CA PRO A 188 -23.94 8.71 -5.45
C PRO A 188 -25.13 7.75 -5.27
N GLU A 189 -26.35 8.21 -5.51
CA GLU A 189 -27.52 7.32 -5.52
C GLU A 189 -27.24 6.15 -6.48
N GLU A 190 -27.52 4.92 -6.03
CA GLU A 190 -27.37 3.72 -6.84
C GLU A 190 -28.24 3.90 -8.11
N ILE A 191 -27.60 3.91 -9.29
CA ILE A 191 -28.29 3.92 -10.60
C ILE A 191 -28.74 2.51 -10.92
#